data_AF-A0A3N4JCH1-F1
#
_entry.id   AF-A0A3N4JCH1-F1
#
_cell.length_a   1.000
_cell.length_b   1.000
_cell.length_c   1.000
_cell.angle_alpha   90.00
_cell.angle_beta   90.00
_cell.angle_gamma   90.00
#
_symmetry.space_group_name_H-M   'P 1'
#
loop_
_entity.id
_entity.type
_entity.pdbx_description
1 polymer ?
#
loop_
_entity_poly.entity_id
_entity_poly.type
_entity_poly.pdbx_seq_one_letter_code
_entity_poly.pdbx_strand_id
1 'polypeptide(L)' 'MSFVLQQPESQPIRRRTHLTDENKLALVKICVENQADFQEQKKGQFWAMISGLLQQEVGVSLKDPAGMFKILFYVYL' A
#
# COMPACT_ATOMS: atom_id res chain seq x y z
N MET A 1 9.08 -49.39 3.30
CA MET A 1 8.20 -48.55 2.45
C MET A 1 7.77 -47.36 3.31
N SER A 2 8.47 -46.24 3.19
CA SER A 2 8.21 -45.06 4.02
C SER A 2 7.40 -44.05 3.23
N PHE A 3 6.19 -43.75 3.69
CA PHE A 3 5.31 -42.74 3.12
C PHE A 3 5.83 -41.34 3.45
N VAL A 4 6.11 -40.56 2.41
CA VAL A 4 6.47 -39.13 2.53
C VAL A 4 5.16 -38.35 2.71
N LEU A 5 4.97 -37.74 3.88
CA LEU A 5 3.89 -36.78 4.10
C LEU A 5 4.24 -35.47 3.40
N GLN A 6 3.55 -35.22 2.29
CA GLN A 6 3.58 -33.99 1.52
C GLN A 6 3.05 -32.83 2.38
N GLN A 7 3.91 -31.86 2.70
CA GLN A 7 3.49 -30.60 3.34
C GLN A 7 2.55 -29.84 2.39
N PRO A 8 1.41 -29.31 2.87
CA PRO A 8 0.55 -28.46 2.04
C PRO A 8 1.30 -27.16 1.73
N GLU A 9 1.39 -26.85 0.44
CA GLU A 9 1.96 -25.60 -0.06
C GLU A 9 1.28 -24.42 0.63
N SER A 10 2.06 -23.73 1.46
CA SER A 10 1.65 -22.52 2.15
C SER A 10 1.26 -21.48 1.10
N GLN A 11 -0.03 -21.27 0.92
CA GLN A 11 -0.56 -20.17 0.13
C GLN A 11 0.17 -18.90 0.56
N PRO A 12 0.57 -17.99 -0.35
CA PRO A 12 1.22 -16.76 0.04
C PRO A 12 0.24 -15.98 0.91
N ILE A 13 0.43 -16.08 2.23
CA ILE A 13 -0.24 -15.24 3.21
C ILE A 13 0.04 -13.84 2.71
N ARG A 14 -0.98 -13.22 2.09
CA ARG A 14 -0.94 -11.81 1.70
C ARG A 14 -0.79 -11.06 3.01
N ARG A 15 0.46 -10.86 3.45
CA ARG A 15 0.80 -10.08 4.63
C ARG A 15 0.24 -8.70 4.32
N ARG A 16 -0.96 -8.42 4.82
CA ARG A 16 -1.55 -7.09 4.76
C ARG A 16 -0.58 -6.23 5.55
N THR A 17 0.15 -5.37 4.84
CA THR A 17 0.98 -4.36 5.49
C THR A 17 0.03 -3.52 6.32
N HIS A 18 0.05 -3.74 7.63
CA HIS A 18 -0.81 -3.03 8.55
C HIS A 18 -0.21 -1.63 8.72
N LEU A 19 -0.76 -0.64 8.03
CA LEU A 19 -0.36 0.74 8.28
C LEU A 19 -0.87 1.14 9.67
N THR A 20 0.03 1.65 10.50
CA THR A 20 -0.34 2.40 11.71
C THR A 20 -1.07 3.68 11.33
N ASP A 21 -1.81 4.26 12.27
CA ASP A 21 -2.55 5.50 12.01
C ASP A 21 -1.63 6.67 11.64
N GLU A 22 -0.42 6.70 12.17
CA GLU A 22 0.64 7.64 11.76
C GLU A 22 1.03 7.46 10.28
N ASN A 23 1.20 6.22 9.83
CA ASN A 23 1.53 5.93 8.43
C ASN A 23 0.36 6.28 7.50
N LYS A 24 -0.89 6.06 7.94
CA LYS A 24 -2.09 6.46 7.18
C LYS A 24 -2.15 7.98 7.05
N LEU A 25 -1.85 8.71 8.12
CA LEU A 25 -1.79 10.16 8.11
C LEU A 25 -0.70 10.68 7.18
N ALA A 26 0.49 10.08 7.20
CA ALA A 26 1.58 10.39 6.28
C ALA A 26 1.16 10.16 4.81
N LEU A 27 0.51 9.03 4.52
CA LEU A 27 -0.01 8.73 3.18
C LEU A 27 -0.98 9.82 2.70
N VAL A 28 -1.94 10.23 3.54
CA VAL A 28 -2.91 11.27 3.18
C VAL A 28 -2.22 12.62 2.98
N LYS A 29 -1.30 13.00 3.86
CA LYS A 29 -0.53 14.26 3.72
C LYS A 29 0.22 14.31 2.39
N ILE A 30 1.00 13.28 2.07
CA ILE A 30 1.77 13.21 0.82
C ILE A 30 0.83 13.27 -0.39
N CYS A 31 -0.32 12.59 -0.35
CA CYS A 31 -1.31 12.66 -1.43
C CYS A 31 -1.88 14.08 -1.62
N VAL A 32 -2.15 14.80 -0.53
CA VAL A 32 -2.65 16.17 -0.56
C VAL A 32 -1.58 17.14 -1.04
N GLU A 33 -0.33 16.99 -0.61
CA GLU A 33 0.78 17.84 -1.03
C GLU A 33 1.10 17.69 -2.53
N ASN A 34 0.94 16.49 -3.07
CA ASN A 34 1.22 16.18 -4.48
C ASN A 34 -0.05 16.18 -5.35
N GLN A 35 -1.21 16.62 -4.83
CA GLN A 35 -2.49 16.53 -5.54
C GLN A 35 -2.48 17.24 -6.91
N ALA A 36 -1.67 18.30 -7.06
CA ALA A 36 -1.54 19.07 -8.28
C ALA A 36 -0.89 18.26 -9.42
N ASP A 37 -0.05 17.28 -9.09
CA ASP A 37 0.58 16.36 -10.03
C ASP A 37 -0.32 15.20 -10.45
N PHE A 38 -1.51 15.09 -9.84
CA PHE A 38 -2.45 14.02 -10.19
C PHE A 38 -3.04 14.26 -11.58
N GLN A 39 -2.73 13.33 -12.50
CA GLN A 39 -3.36 13.25 -13.81
C GLN A 39 -4.04 11.89 -13.96
N GLU A 40 -5.33 11.86 -14.29
CA GLU A 40 -6.11 10.62 -14.45
C GLU A 40 -5.43 9.65 -15.43
N GLN A 41 -4.89 10.18 -16.54
CA GLN A 41 -4.18 9.41 -17.57
C GLN A 41 -2.85 8.81 -17.06
N LYS A 42 -2.27 9.36 -15.99
CA LYS A 42 -0.99 8.93 -15.40
C LYS A 42 -1.11 8.49 -13.94
N LYS A 43 -2.31 8.10 -13.49
CA LYS A 43 -2.55 7.72 -12.08
C LYS A 43 -1.60 6.64 -11.57
N GLY A 44 -1.21 5.68 -12.41
CA GLY A 44 -0.24 4.65 -12.02
C GLY A 44 1.14 5.24 -11.66
N GLN A 45 1.62 6.22 -12.42
CA GLN A 45 2.89 6.90 -12.15
C GLN A 45 2.80 7.75 -10.89
N PHE A 46 1.67 8.45 -10.71
CA PHE A 46 1.38 9.18 -9.49
C PHE A 46 1.45 8.27 -8.26
N TRP A 47 0.74 7.14 -8.28
CA TRP A 47 0.73 6.20 -7.16
C TRP A 47 2.10 5.56 -6.91
N ALA A 48 2.89 5.29 -7.95
CA ALA A 48 4.27 4.84 -7.80
C ALA A 48 5.15 5.90 -7.10
N MET A 49 5.00 7.17 -7.48
CA MET A 49 5.68 8.30 -6.83
C MET A 49 5.29 8.40 -5.35
N ILE A 50 3.99 8.35 -5.04
CA ILE A 50 3.49 8.40 -3.66
C ILE A 50 4.06 7.24 -2.83
N SER A 51 4.14 6.03 -3.38
CA SER A 51 4.75 4.89 -2.67
C SER A 51 6.25 5.10 -2.39
N GLY A 52 6.98 5.73 -3.32
CA GLY A 52 8.39 6.07 -3.12
C GLY A 52 8.57 7.10 -2.03
N LEU A 53 7.76 8.17 -2.05
CA LEU A 53 7.77 9.21 -1.02
C LEU A 53 7.42 8.66 0.36
N LEU A 54 6.42 7.78 0.45
CA LEU A 54 6.05 7.13 1.71
C LEU A 54 7.18 6.24 2.25
N GLN A 55 7.87 5.53 1.37
CA GLN A 55 9.04 4.72 1.77
C GLN A 55 10.18 5.62 2.26
N GLN A 56 10.36 6.80 1.69
CA GLN A 56 11.38 7.75 2.13
C GLN A 56 11.03 8.42 3.47
N GLU A 57 9.78 8.82 3.66
CA GLU A 57 9.31 9.54 4.85
C GLU A 57 9.15 8.64 6.08
N VAL A 58 8.50 7.47 5.91
CA VAL A 58 8.13 6.59 7.03
C VAL A 58 8.72 5.18 6.92
N GLY A 59 9.55 4.90 5.91
CA GLY A 59 10.16 3.59 5.72
C GLY A 59 9.18 2.51 5.24
N VAL A 60 7.95 2.88 4.88
CA VAL A 60 6.89 1.92 4.50
C VAL A 60 6.72 1.86 2.99
N SER A 61 6.90 0.65 2.46
CA SER A 61 6.59 0.35 1.06
C SER A 61 5.16 -0.19 0.93
N LEU A 62 4.32 0.52 0.18
CA LEU A 62 2.95 0.09 -0.11
C LEU A 62 2.88 -0.61 -1.46
N LYS A 63 2.43 -1.86 -1.46
CA LYS A 63 2.21 -2.62 -2.71
C LYS A 63 1.08 -2.02 -3.56
N ASP A 64 0.06 -1.45 -2.92
CA ASP A 64 -1.08 -0.81 -3.58
C ASP A 64 -1.53 0.43 -2.79
N PRO A 65 -0.89 1.60 -3.01
CA PRO A 65 -1.23 2.83 -2.29
C PRO A 65 -2.61 3.37 -2.69
N ALA A 66 -3.04 3.14 -3.94
CA ALA A 66 -4.34 3.58 -4.43
C ALA A 66 -5.52 2.90 -3.73
N GLY A 67 -5.47 1.58 -3.57
CA GLY A 67 -6.49 0.83 -2.83
C GLY A 67 -6.45 1.15 -1.34
N MET A 68 -5.27 1.34 -0.75
CA MET A 68 -5.16 1.77 0.65
C MET A 68 -5.82 3.14 0.85
N PHE A 69 -5.54 4.11 -0.02
CA PHE A 69 -6.15 5.43 0.03
C PHE A 69 -7.68 5.36 -0.12
N LYS A 70 -8.19 4.55 -1.05
CA LYS A 70 -9.64 4.31 -1.17
C LYS A 70 -10.23 3.74 0.13
N ILE A 71 -9.61 2.74 0.73
CA ILE A 71 -10.08 2.15 2.00
C ILE A 71 -10.13 3.23 3.09
N LEU A 72 -9.12 4.10 3.18
CA LEU A 72 -9.15 5.22 4.13
C LEU A 72 -10.33 6.15 3.84
N PHE A 73 -10.55 6.54 2.59
CA PHE A 73 -11.69 7.40 2.24
C PHE A 73 -13.04 6.78 2.56
N TYR A 74 -13.23 5.46 2.37
CA TYR A 74 -14.48 4.77 2.69
C TYR A 74 -14.70 4.51 4.19
N VAL A 75 -13.64 4.48 4.99
CA VAL A 75 -13.74 4.25 6.44
C VAL A 75 -14.00 5.54 7.21
N TYR A 76 -13.60 6.70 6.66
CA TYR A 76 -13.73 8.01 7.30
C TYR A 76 -14.87 8.88 6.75
N LEU A 77 -15.74 8.34 5.89
CA LEU A 77 -16.92 9.02 5.30
C LEU A 77 -18.18 8.20 5.56
#